data_AF-A0A1M6L706-F1
#
_entry.id   AF-A0A1M6L706-F1
#
_cell.length_a   1.000
_cell.length_b   1.000
_cell.length_c   1.000
_cell.angle_alpha   90.00
_cell.angle_beta   90.00
_cell.angle_gamma   90.00
#
_symmetry.space_group_name_H-M   'P 1'
#
loop_
_entity.id
_entity.type
_entity.pdbx_description
1 polymer ?
#
loop_
_entity_poly.entity_id
_entity_poly.type
_entity_poly.pdbx_seq_one_letter_code
_entity_poly.pdbx_strand_id
1 'polypeptide(L)' 'MDSISEFLYGKDYSDKLDKFNKAIDQIHTEYDGEFDTSGYFTMQTHNQKGEVKLDFDQGKDIPSKLKEKVMNAFNEIWK' A
#
# COMPACT_ATOMS: atom_id res chain seq x y z
N MET A 1 -9.76 -19.49 2.69
CA MET A 1 -10.53 -18.53 3.51
C MET A 1 -10.35 -17.23 2.77
N ASP A 2 -11.34 -16.87 1.96
CA ASP A 2 -11.22 -15.75 1.02
C ASP A 2 -11.18 -14.46 1.83
N SER A 3 -10.25 -13.58 1.51
CA SER A 3 -10.06 -12.34 2.27
C SER A 3 -11.30 -11.45 2.09
N ILE A 4 -11.71 -10.70 3.12
CA ILE A 4 -12.85 -9.77 3.05
C ILE A 4 -12.72 -8.81 1.84
N SER A 5 -11.48 -8.49 1.46
CA SER A 5 -11.08 -7.75 0.26
C SER A 5 -11.44 -8.44 -1.06
N GLU A 6 -11.26 -9.76 -1.18
CA GLU A 6 -11.64 -10.53 -2.39
C GLU A 6 -13.16 -10.56 -2.58
N PHE A 7 -13.92 -10.64 -1.49
CA PHE A 7 -15.38 -10.60 -1.54
C PHE A 7 -15.94 -9.21 -1.88
N LEU A 8 -15.32 -8.13 -1.37
CA LEU A 8 -15.82 -6.76 -1.56
C LEU A 8 -15.38 -6.11 -2.87
N TYR A 9 -14.16 -6.43 -3.35
CA TYR A 9 -13.55 -5.74 -4.49
C TYR A 9 -13.10 -6.68 -5.61
N GLY A 10 -13.31 -8.00 -5.43
CA GLY A 10 -12.92 -9.02 -6.39
C GLY A 10 -11.48 -9.47 -6.25
N LYS A 11 -11.16 -10.58 -6.93
CA LYS A 11 -9.85 -11.22 -6.88
C LYS A 11 -8.70 -10.33 -7.35
N ASP A 12 -8.93 -9.49 -8.36
CA ASP A 12 -7.92 -8.56 -8.89
C ASP A 12 -7.42 -7.58 -7.80
N TYR A 13 -8.33 -7.06 -6.97
CA TYR A 13 -7.96 -6.20 -5.84
C TYR A 13 -7.13 -6.97 -4.81
N SER A 14 -7.55 -8.19 -4.43
CA SER A 14 -6.83 -9.00 -3.45
C SER A 14 -5.42 -9.37 -3.94
N ASP A 15 -5.28 -9.73 -5.22
CA ASP A 15 -3.98 -10.06 -5.82
C ASP A 15 -3.06 -8.82 -5.88
N LYS A 16 -3.62 -7.65 -6.21
CA LYS A 16 -2.90 -6.37 -6.19
C LYS A 16 -2.47 -5.99 -4.77
N LEU A 17 -3.36 -6.16 -3.77
CA LEU A 17 -3.06 -5.93 -2.36
C LEU A 17 -1.92 -6.83 -1.86
N ASP A 18 -1.94 -8.12 -2.20
CA ASP A 18 -0.88 -9.05 -1.81
C ASP A 18 0.47 -8.67 -2.46
N LYS A 19 0.46 -8.29 -3.74
CA LYS A 19 1.68 -7.78 -4.41
C LYS A 19 2.21 -6.52 -3.74
N PHE A 20 1.32 -5.63 -3.33
CA PHE A 20 1.71 -4.39 -2.67
C PHE A 20 2.31 -4.64 -1.30
N ASN A 21 1.66 -5.47 -0.47
CA ASN A 21 2.20 -5.86 0.83
C ASN A 21 3.60 -6.47 0.69
N LYS A 22 3.83 -7.34 -0.31
CA LYS A 22 5.15 -7.88 -0.60
C LYS A 22 6.17 -6.82 -1.01
N ALA A 23 5.78 -5.85 -1.84
CA ALA A 23 6.65 -4.74 -2.21
C ALA A 23 7.00 -3.87 -0.99
N ILE A 24 6.05 -3.66 -0.08
CA ILE A 24 6.26 -2.94 1.18
C ILE A 24 7.21 -3.71 2.10
N ASP A 25 7.08 -5.03 2.22
CA ASP A 25 8.01 -5.86 3.00
C ASP A 25 9.43 -5.81 2.43
N GLN A 26 9.58 -5.76 1.10
CA GLN A 26 10.88 -5.56 0.46
C GLN A 26 11.45 -4.17 0.76
N ILE A 27 10.64 -3.11 0.61
CA ILE A 27 11.04 -1.74 0.94
C ILE A 27 11.46 -1.65 2.41
N HIS A 28 10.73 -2.31 3.31
CA HIS A 28 11.06 -2.39 4.74
C HIS A 28 12.41 -3.06 4.96
N THR A 29 12.64 -4.21 4.32
CA THR A 29 13.87 -4.98 4.46
C THR A 29 15.09 -4.22 3.92
N GLU A 30 14.92 -3.46 2.83
CA GLU A 30 15.97 -2.61 2.26
C GLU A 30 16.20 -1.31 3.05
N TYR A 31 15.24 -0.90 3.87
CA TYR A 31 15.28 0.35 4.60
C TYR A 31 15.87 0.11 6.00
N ASP A 32 17.10 0.55 6.19
CA ASP A 32 17.90 0.34 7.41
C ASP A 32 17.47 1.26 8.59
N GLY A 33 16.19 1.65 8.66
CA GLY A 33 15.63 2.58 9.64
C GLY A 33 14.24 2.15 10.13
N GLU A 34 13.70 2.85 11.14
CA GLU A 34 12.35 2.55 11.66
C GLU A 34 11.27 2.82 10.58
N PHE A 35 10.75 1.74 10.02
CA PHE A 35 9.65 1.77 9.08
C PHE A 35 8.42 1.12 9.68
N ASP A 36 7.59 1.94 10.31
CA ASP A 36 6.30 1.50 10.84
C ASP A 36 5.23 1.57 9.75
N THR A 37 5.13 0.49 8.97
CA THR A 37 4.12 0.32 7.91
C THR A 37 2.70 0.48 8.42
N SER A 38 2.46 0.19 9.70
CA SER A 38 1.12 0.26 10.30
C SER A 38 0.64 1.69 10.55
N GLY A 39 1.55 2.67 10.57
CA GLY A 39 1.25 4.06 10.88
C GLY A 39 1.67 5.09 9.84
N TYR A 40 2.39 4.69 8.78
CA TYR A 40 2.92 5.66 7.81
C TYR A 40 1.98 5.96 6.65
N PHE A 41 1.11 5.03 6.29
CA PHE A 41 0.16 5.23 5.20
C PHE A 41 -1.09 4.39 5.39
N THR A 42 -2.18 4.82 4.77
CA THR A 42 -3.43 4.09 4.72
C THR A 42 -3.85 3.93 3.27
N MET A 43 -4.36 2.76 2.94
CA MET A 43 -4.99 2.51 1.65
C MET A 43 -6.49 2.58 1.83
N GLN A 44 -7.14 3.42 1.04
CA GLN A 44 -8.58 3.58 1.06
C GLN A 44 -9.15 3.35 -0.33
N THR A 45 -10.21 2.56 -0.41
CA THR A 45 -10.96 2.36 -1.64
C THR A 45 -11.93 3.52 -1.79
N HIS A 46 -11.69 4.39 -2.76
CA HIS A 46 -12.32 5.71 -2.86
C HIS A 46 -13.72 5.68 -3.51
N ASN A 47 -14.07 4.60 -4.23
CA ASN A 47 -15.37 4.51 -4.90
C ASN A 47 -15.84 3.07 -5.18
N GLN A 48 -17.08 2.97 -5.66
CA GLN A 48 -17.70 1.72 -6.14
C GLN A 48 -17.04 1.15 -7.41
N LYS A 49 -16.10 1.87 -8.03
CA LYS A 49 -15.30 1.39 -9.18
C LYS A 49 -14.01 0.69 -8.74
N GLY A 50 -13.72 0.66 -7.43
CA GLY A 50 -12.51 0.02 -6.91
C GLY A 50 -11.24 0.86 -7.07
N GLU A 51 -11.36 2.17 -7.32
CA GLU A 51 -10.19 3.05 -7.33
C GLU A 51 -9.62 3.12 -5.92
N VAL A 52 -8.34 2.75 -5.80
CA VAL A 52 -7.61 2.77 -4.53
C VAL A 52 -6.79 4.04 -4.47
N LYS A 53 -6.73 4.65 -3.30
CA LYS A 53 -5.81 5.74 -3.00
C LYS A 53 -4.91 5.34 -1.85
N LEU A 54 -3.67 5.79 -1.95
CA LEU A 54 -2.67 5.68 -0.91
C LEU A 54 -2.45 7.06 -0.30
N ASP A 55 -2.81 7.21 0.97
CA ASP A 55 -2.63 8.44 1.73
C ASP A 55 -1.56 8.23 2.80
N PHE A 56 -0.54 9.09 2.81
CA PHE A 56 0.51 9.08 3.82
C PHE A 56 0.10 9.90 5.04
N ASP A 57 0.46 9.44 6.24
CA ASP A 57 0.23 10.18 7.47
C ASP A 57 1.06 11.48 7.45
N GLN A 58 0.37 12.62 7.56
CA GLN A 58 0.98 13.95 7.58
C GLN A 58 1.56 14.32 8.95
N GLY A 59 1.15 13.63 10.02
CA GLY A 59 1.67 13.79 11.37
C GLY A 59 2.95 13.00 11.66
N LYS A 60 3.37 12.14 10.72
CA LYS A 60 4.60 11.35 10.80
C LYS A 60 5.67 11.96 9.89
N ASP A 61 6.88 12.08 10.43
CA ASP A 61 8.04 12.51 9.64
C ASP A 61 8.58 11.35 8.80
N ILE A 62 7.81 11.03 7.75
CA ILE A 62 8.14 9.92 6.84
C ILE A 62 9.13 10.44 5.79
N PRO A 63 10.31 9.83 5.67
CA PRO A 63 11.33 10.20 4.69
C PRO A 63 10.77 10.28 3.26
N SER A 64 11.07 11.35 2.52
CA SER A 64 10.58 11.53 1.14
C SER A 64 10.97 10.38 0.22
N LYS A 65 12.18 9.82 0.36
CA LYS A 65 12.63 8.65 -0.41
C LYS A 65 11.75 7.43 -0.18
N LEU A 66 11.27 7.26 1.06
CA LEU A 66 10.40 6.16 1.42
C LEU A 66 8.99 6.37 0.86
N LYS A 67 8.46 7.60 0.97
CA LYS A 67 7.19 7.97 0.31
C LYS A 67 7.23 7.70 -1.19
N GLU A 68 8.31 8.09 -1.86
CA GLU A 68 8.51 7.83 -3.29
C GLU A 68 8.58 6.34 -3.62
N LYS A 69 9.34 5.53 -2.86
CA LYS A 69 9.40 4.07 -3.06
C LYS A 69 8.02 3.43 -2.93
N VAL A 70 7.30 3.77 -1.87
CA VAL A 70 5.94 3.25 -1.60
C VAL A 70 4.96 3.70 -2.69
N MET A 71 4.98 4.98 -3.08
CA MET A 71 4.10 5.53 -4.11
C MET A 71 4.39 4.92 -5.50
N ASN A 72 5.65 4.68 -5.83
CA ASN A 72 6.02 4.01 -7.08
C ASN A 72 5.52 2.56 -7.09
N ALA A 73 5.73 1.80 -6.01
CA ALA A 73 5.20 0.44 -5.89
C ALA A 73 3.67 0.41 -6.03
N PHE A 74 2.97 1.38 -5.42
CA PHE A 74 1.52 1.51 -5.56
C PHE A 74 1.10 1.76 -7.02
N ASN A 75 1.72 2.74 -7.68
CA ASN A 75 1.42 3.11 -9.07
C ASN A 75 1.76 2.01 -10.08
N GLU A 76 2.76 1.18 -9.82
CA GLU A 76 3.09 0.04 -10.69
C GLU A 76 2.02 -1.06 -10.61
N ILE A 77 1.40 -1.24 -9.44
CA ILE A 77 0.43 -2.31 -9.19
C ILE A 77 -0.99 -1.90 -9.56
N TRP A 78 -1.39 -0.64 -9.29
CA TRP A 78 -2.73 -0.10 -9.58
C TRP A 78 -2.84 0.66 -10.91
N LYS A 79 -1.87 0.48 -11.81
CA LYS A 79 -1.89 1.07 -13.15
C LYS A 79 -3.01 0.56 -14.04
#